data_AF-A0AAV8DSJ1-F1
#
_entry.id   AF-A0AAV8DSJ1-F1
#
_cell.length_a   1.000
_cell.length_b   1.000
_cell.length_c   1.000
_cell.angle_alpha   90.00
_cell.angle_beta   90.00
_cell.angle_gamma   90.00
#
_symmetry.space_group_name_H-M   'P 1'
#
loop_
_entity.id
_entity.type
_entity.pdbx_description
1 polymer ?
#
loop_
_entity_poly.entity_id
_entity_poly.type
_entity_poly.pdbx_seq_one_letter_code
_entity_poly.pdbx_strand_id
1 'polypeptide(L)'
;MSVSMDGSLNNPKSASTRRVEKVEGSHQFKIMGYSVEKYNEKGTFHESATFSVGGYGWSILYYPNGEMKTEDGYTSIFISLKSEIEVTEHVKAQPSFVILNNGNQLLEKRTTPVYTFTSGKKNIGYGFPTFLKKSAFELGLKDDCLVISCSVTVFKTFPVEPDFPLVVPPPIGIKQLSHLLEDGYGADVTFEVNGQTFNAHMCILAMRSKVFRAQFFGPLKEKSGAIIKIEDIEAPVFKSLLDFIYSETIPEFEEINESEKKHNLAQHLLVAADRYDLERLKIICENILYGSINKSNVVSLLLLAERNNCIHLKAACLKLLASPEILGKVVETGQLQSSISVLNTVQEVKQVKLPVQQFNWLDWFTWWKSQRLQKTEGQEDRAKDS
;
A
#
# COMPACT_ATOMS: atom_id res chain seq x y z
N MET A 1 52.44 47.17 41.07
CA MET A 1 52.66 45.84 40.49
C MET A 1 51.82 45.75 39.22
N SER A 2 52.49 45.64 38.08
CA SER A 2 51.91 45.48 36.75
C SER A 2 51.27 44.10 36.63
N VAL A 3 49.96 44.05 36.36
CA VAL A 3 49.27 42.81 35.99
C VAL A 3 49.33 42.70 34.47
N SER A 4 50.11 41.74 33.99
CA SER A 4 50.19 41.32 32.60
C SER A 4 48.88 40.69 32.17
N MET A 5 48.24 41.25 31.14
CA MET A 5 47.20 40.56 30.37
C MET A 5 47.89 39.65 29.36
N ASP A 6 47.83 38.33 29.58
CA ASP A 6 48.10 37.37 28.52
C ASP A 6 46.76 36.89 27.94
N GLY A 7 46.38 37.52 26.83
CA GLY A 7 45.19 37.17 26.06
C GLY A 7 45.49 36.04 25.09
N SER A 8 45.42 34.80 25.56
CA SER A 8 45.28 33.64 24.67
C SER A 8 43.80 33.32 24.47
N LEU A 9 43.22 33.85 23.39
CA LEU A 9 41.93 33.39 22.87
C LEU A 9 42.14 31.97 22.32
N ASN A 10 41.89 30.96 23.17
CA ASN A 10 41.75 29.59 22.72
C ASN A 10 40.49 29.50 21.83
N ASN A 11 40.70 29.57 20.51
CA ASN A 11 39.65 29.24 19.55
C ASN A 11 39.20 27.79 19.79
N PRO A 12 37.92 27.51 20.06
CA PRO A 12 37.44 26.15 20.22
C PRO A 12 37.65 25.41 18.90
N LYS A 13 38.48 24.36 18.93
CA LYS A 13 38.66 23.47 17.79
C LYS A 13 37.39 22.63 17.65
N SER A 14 36.63 22.84 16.59
CA SER A 14 35.53 21.97 16.21
C SER A 14 36.04 20.85 15.31
N ALA A 15 35.50 19.66 15.50
CA ALA A 15 35.70 18.50 14.64
C ALA A 15 34.33 17.87 14.37
N SER A 16 34.11 17.39 13.15
CA SER A 16 32.88 16.73 12.74
C SER A 16 33.22 15.42 12.04
N THR A 17 32.45 14.37 12.32
CA THR A 17 32.59 13.07 11.65
C THR A 17 31.40 12.84 10.73
N ARG A 18 31.65 12.27 9.54
CA ARG A 18 30.61 11.97 8.56
C ARG A 18 30.28 10.48 8.62
N ARG A 19 29.04 10.14 8.99
CA ARG A 19 28.54 8.76 8.93
C ARG A 19 27.77 8.53 7.63
N VAL A 20 28.03 7.40 6.99
CA VAL A 20 27.34 6.96 5.77
C VAL A 20 26.56 5.68 6.09
N GLU A 21 25.25 5.73 5.96
CA GLU A 21 24.39 4.55 6.01
C GLU A 21 24.11 4.06 4.59
N LYS A 22 24.05 2.74 4.41
CA LYS A 22 23.74 2.09 3.14
C LYS A 22 22.44 1.30 3.27
N VAL A 23 21.49 1.57 2.38
CA VAL A 23 20.25 0.79 2.25
C VAL A 23 20.22 0.17 0.86
N GLU A 24 20.02 -1.14 0.79
CA GLU A 24 20.03 -1.89 -0.46
C GLU A 24 18.65 -2.48 -0.75
N GLY A 25 18.27 -2.51 -2.03
CA GLY A 25 17.06 -3.15 -2.49
C GLY A 25 17.21 -3.60 -3.94
N SER A 26 16.38 -4.52 -4.38
CA SER A 26 16.40 -5.02 -5.75
C SER A 26 14.99 -5.21 -6.32
N HIS A 27 14.89 -5.12 -7.65
CA HIS A 27 13.64 -5.25 -8.38
C HIS A 27 13.87 -6.01 -9.69
N GLN A 28 12.94 -6.91 -10.03
CA GLN A 28 12.96 -7.65 -11.28
C GLN A 28 11.87 -7.13 -12.22
N PHE A 29 12.29 -6.73 -13.42
CA PHE A 29 11.43 -6.29 -14.49
C PHE A 29 11.46 -7.32 -15.62
N LYS A 30 10.33 -8.02 -15.81
CA LYS A 30 10.17 -9.04 -16.84
C LYS A 30 9.43 -8.46 -18.03
N ILE A 31 10.06 -8.51 -19.20
CA ILE A 31 9.50 -8.11 -20.49
C ILE A 31 9.13 -9.39 -21.25
N MET A 32 7.87 -9.50 -21.64
CA MET A 32 7.30 -10.60 -22.40
C MET A 32 7.12 -10.14 -23.85
N GLY A 33 7.40 -11.00 -24.84
CA GLY A 33 7.21 -10.64 -26.24
C GLY A 33 8.39 -9.91 -26.87
N TYR A 34 9.63 -10.12 -26.39
CA TYR A 34 10.80 -9.33 -26.81
C TYR A 34 11.02 -9.32 -28.34
N SER A 35 10.62 -10.37 -29.05
CA SER A 35 10.78 -10.53 -30.48
C SER A 35 10.05 -9.48 -31.31
N VAL A 36 8.99 -8.86 -30.76
CA VAL A 36 8.32 -7.73 -31.43
C VAL A 36 8.96 -6.38 -31.11
N GLU A 37 9.78 -6.30 -30.06
CA GLU A 37 10.42 -5.06 -29.60
C GLU A 37 11.47 -4.52 -30.58
N LYS A 38 12.00 -5.39 -31.45
CA LYS A 38 12.93 -5.01 -32.52
C LYS A 38 12.32 -4.08 -33.58
N TYR A 39 10.99 -4.01 -33.66
CA TYR A 39 10.27 -3.14 -34.60
C TYR A 39 9.97 -1.75 -34.02
N ASN A 40 10.19 -1.53 -32.73
CA ASN A 40 9.99 -0.22 -32.13
C ASN A 40 11.03 0.79 -32.62
N GLU A 41 10.63 2.05 -32.71
CA GLU A 41 11.54 3.12 -33.07
C GLU A 41 12.63 3.29 -32.00
N LYS A 42 13.83 3.67 -32.44
CA LYS A 42 14.93 4.05 -31.55
C LYS A 42 14.48 5.17 -30.61
N GLY A 43 14.91 5.13 -29.35
CA GLY A 43 14.44 6.06 -28.32
C GLY A 43 13.13 5.67 -27.63
N THR A 44 12.42 4.63 -28.11
CA THR A 44 11.27 4.06 -27.38
C THR A 44 11.76 3.22 -26.20
N PHE A 45 11.13 3.38 -25.03
CA PHE A 45 11.47 2.62 -23.83
C PHE A 45 10.26 1.97 -23.16
N HIS A 46 10.57 0.93 -22.40
CA HIS A 46 9.69 0.31 -21.43
C HIS A 46 10.05 0.77 -20.03
N GLU A 47 9.03 1.13 -19.27
CA GLU A 47 9.17 1.53 -17.89
C GLU A 47 8.65 0.44 -16.96
N SER A 48 9.43 0.08 -15.93
CA SER A 48 8.98 -0.85 -14.90
C SER A 48 7.94 -0.20 -13.98
N ALA A 49 7.22 -1.02 -13.23
CA ALA A 49 6.52 -0.53 -12.04
C ALA A 49 7.50 0.17 -11.09
N THR A 50 6.99 1.12 -10.31
CA THR A 50 7.79 1.82 -9.30
C THR A 50 8.07 0.89 -8.12
N PHE A 51 9.31 0.86 -7.64
CA PHE A 51 9.74 0.09 -6.47
C PHE A 51 10.50 0.98 -5.48
N SER A 52 10.46 0.63 -4.20
CA SER A 52 10.97 1.51 -3.14
C SER A 52 12.29 1.01 -2.56
N VAL A 53 13.31 1.88 -2.52
CA VAL A 53 14.59 1.61 -1.85
C VAL A 53 15.04 2.85 -1.10
N GLY A 54 15.42 2.69 0.17
CA GLY A 54 15.89 3.80 1.02
C GLY A 54 14.82 4.85 1.36
N GLY A 55 13.53 4.54 1.15
CA GLY A 55 12.41 5.49 1.28
C GLY A 55 12.08 6.26 0.00
N TYR A 56 12.77 5.97 -1.11
CA TYR A 56 12.58 6.64 -2.40
C TYR A 56 11.99 5.67 -3.43
N GLY A 57 11.13 6.19 -4.31
CA GLY A 57 10.57 5.45 -5.43
C GLY A 57 11.53 5.45 -6.63
N TRP A 58 11.67 4.30 -7.30
CA TRP A 58 12.55 4.12 -8.44
C TRP A 58 11.82 3.39 -9.57
N SER A 59 12.19 3.65 -10.82
CA SER A 59 11.73 2.88 -11.98
C SER A 59 12.90 2.57 -12.92
N ILE A 60 12.86 1.41 -13.56
CA ILE A 60 13.80 1.01 -14.62
C ILE A 60 13.27 1.52 -15.95
N LEU A 61 14.13 2.13 -16.77
CA LEU A 61 13.85 2.53 -18.14
C LEU A 61 14.72 1.69 -19.08
N TYR A 62 14.10 0.84 -19.88
CA TYR A 62 14.81 -0.04 -20.80
C TYR A 62 14.47 0.30 -22.26
N TYR A 63 15.50 0.53 -23.06
CA TYR A 63 15.39 0.90 -24.47
C TYR A 63 15.88 -0.27 -25.33
N PRO A 64 14.98 -1.11 -25.87
CA PRO A 64 15.37 -2.28 -26.67
C PRO A 64 16.18 -1.90 -27.91
N ASN A 65 15.91 -0.73 -28.48
CA ASN A 65 16.59 -0.23 -29.67
C ASN A 65 17.62 0.88 -29.41
N GLY A 66 17.97 1.07 -28.14
CA GLY A 66 18.87 2.12 -27.68
C GLY A 66 18.17 3.47 -27.53
N GLU A 67 18.73 4.32 -26.67
CA GLU A 67 18.35 5.74 -26.56
C GLU A 67 18.77 6.52 -27.82
N MET A 68 18.16 7.68 -28.05
CA MET A 68 18.32 8.47 -29.27
C MET A 68 19.79 8.74 -29.65
N LYS A 69 20.67 8.94 -28.66
CA LYS A 69 22.09 9.27 -28.87
C LYS A 69 23.01 8.05 -28.86
N THR A 70 22.47 6.86 -28.57
CA THR A 70 23.25 5.61 -28.48
C THR A 70 23.66 5.13 -29.87
N GLU A 71 24.80 4.44 -29.99
CA GLU A 71 25.20 3.73 -31.21
C GLU A 71 24.19 2.65 -31.61
N ASP A 72 23.96 2.47 -32.91
CA ASP A 72 23.03 1.44 -33.39
C ASP A 72 23.50 0.03 -33.01
N GLY A 73 22.53 -0.88 -32.83
CA GLY A 73 22.81 -2.28 -32.47
C GLY A 73 23.04 -2.53 -30.97
N TYR A 74 22.88 -1.52 -30.12
CA TYR A 74 22.89 -1.66 -28.65
C TYR A 74 21.52 -1.41 -28.03
N THR A 75 21.32 -2.00 -26.85
CA THR A 75 20.23 -1.67 -25.94
C THR A 75 20.72 -0.68 -24.88
N SER A 76 19.82 0.13 -24.34
CA SER A 76 20.12 1.05 -23.24
C SER A 76 19.31 0.72 -22.01
N ILE A 77 19.87 0.96 -20.83
CA ILE A 77 19.17 0.81 -19.56
C ILE A 77 19.49 1.95 -18.61
N PHE A 78 18.47 2.49 -17.98
CA PHE A 78 18.58 3.57 -17.01
C PHE A 78 17.70 3.29 -15.81
N ILE A 79 17.95 4.00 -14.72
CA ILE A 79 17.04 4.08 -13.58
C ILE A 79 16.66 5.54 -13.36
N SER A 80 15.38 5.77 -13.07
CA SER A 80 14.85 7.08 -12.71
C SER A 80 14.43 7.09 -11.25
N LEU A 81 14.69 8.21 -10.58
CA LEU A 81 14.09 8.53 -9.29
C LEU A 81 12.67 9.05 -9.55
N LYS A 82 11.68 8.45 -8.89
CA LYS A 82 10.27 8.85 -8.96
C LYS A 82 9.89 9.55 -7.66
N SER A 83 9.37 10.76 -7.80
CA SER A 83 8.74 11.48 -6.69
C SER A 83 7.60 12.34 -7.22
N GLU A 84 6.49 12.31 -6.50
CA GLU A 84 5.30 13.13 -6.77
C GLU A 84 5.50 14.59 -6.30
N ILE A 85 6.51 14.82 -5.46
CA ILE A 85 6.91 16.13 -4.96
C ILE A 85 8.25 16.49 -5.62
N GLU A 86 8.43 17.76 -6.02
CA GLU A 86 9.77 18.29 -6.34
C GLU A 86 10.61 18.22 -5.07
N VAL A 87 11.29 17.10 -4.85
CA VAL A 87 12.17 16.95 -3.71
C VAL A 87 13.40 17.81 -3.98
N THR A 88 13.63 18.81 -3.13
CA THR A 88 14.90 19.56 -3.08
C THR A 88 16.05 18.69 -2.53
N GLU A 89 15.82 17.42 -2.27
CA GLU A 89 16.77 16.49 -1.67
C GLU A 89 17.56 15.73 -2.73
N HIS A 90 18.88 15.76 -2.58
CA HIS A 90 19.84 15.10 -3.46
C HIS A 90 20.08 13.65 -3.00
N VAL A 91 19.61 12.66 -3.77
CA VAL A 91 19.72 11.25 -3.40
C VAL A 91 20.98 10.64 -4.00
N LYS A 92 21.96 10.27 -3.18
CA LYS A 92 23.14 9.54 -3.64
C LYS A 92 22.86 8.04 -3.71
N ALA A 93 22.95 7.45 -4.89
CA ALA A 93 22.71 6.02 -5.08
C ALA A 93 23.67 5.38 -6.10
N GLN A 94 23.87 4.08 -5.97
CA GLN A 94 24.63 3.25 -6.91
C GLN A 94 23.73 2.13 -7.47
N PRO A 95 23.22 2.32 -8.69
CA PRO A 95 22.53 1.28 -9.43
C PRO A 95 23.47 0.17 -9.95
N SER A 96 22.99 -1.06 -9.94
CA SER A 96 23.55 -2.23 -10.61
C SER A 96 22.47 -2.91 -11.42
N PHE A 97 22.75 -3.20 -12.69
CA PHE A 97 21.82 -3.85 -13.60
C PHE A 97 22.38 -5.20 -14.01
N VAL A 98 21.48 -6.18 -14.03
CA VAL A 98 21.75 -7.56 -14.41
C VAL A 98 20.68 -7.99 -15.39
N ILE A 99 21.10 -8.51 -16.53
CA ILE A 99 20.19 -9.15 -17.47
C ILE A 99 20.37 -10.66 -17.39
N LEU A 100 19.26 -11.36 -17.16
CA LEU A 100 19.18 -12.81 -17.11
C LEU A 100 18.32 -13.31 -18.27
N ASN A 101 18.68 -14.47 -18.83
CA ASN A 101 17.75 -15.22 -19.67
C ASN A 101 16.75 -16.04 -18.82
N ASN A 102 15.74 -16.63 -19.46
CA ASN A 102 14.70 -17.42 -18.76
C ASN A 102 15.24 -18.66 -18.02
N GLY A 103 16.50 -19.06 -18.27
CA GLY A 103 17.21 -20.12 -17.54
C GLY A 103 18.05 -19.62 -16.37
N ASN A 104 17.88 -18.35 -15.95
CA ASN A 104 18.70 -17.65 -14.96
C ASN A 104 20.19 -17.56 -15.33
N GLN A 105 20.54 -17.74 -16.60
CA GLN A 105 21.90 -17.52 -17.07
C GLN A 105 22.15 -16.02 -17.23
N LEU A 106 23.26 -15.57 -16.66
CA LEU A 106 23.71 -14.19 -16.75
C LEU A 106 24.13 -13.84 -18.19
N LEU A 107 23.48 -12.83 -18.79
CA LEU A 107 23.89 -12.27 -20.08
C LEU A 107 24.85 -11.10 -19.91
N GLU A 108 24.55 -10.18 -18.99
CA GLU A 108 25.37 -9.00 -18.74
C GLU A 108 25.11 -8.48 -17.33
N LYS A 109 26.15 -8.00 -16.64
CA LYS A 109 26.04 -7.31 -15.35
C LYS A 109 26.93 -6.09 -15.34
N ARG A 110 26.36 -4.92 -15.06
CA ARG A 110 27.12 -3.67 -14.92
C ARG A 110 26.61 -2.84 -13.77
N THR A 111 27.55 -2.22 -13.06
CA THR A 111 27.27 -1.32 -11.93
C THR A 111 27.76 0.06 -12.26
N THR A 112 26.94 1.08 -12.03
CA THR A 112 27.33 2.45 -12.31
C THR A 112 28.25 2.98 -11.19
N PRO A 113 28.94 4.11 -11.42
CA PRO A 113 29.44 4.93 -10.32
C PRO A 113 28.28 5.42 -9.43
N VAL A 114 28.60 5.82 -8.19
CA VAL A 114 27.63 6.52 -7.33
C VAL A 114 27.21 7.82 -8.02
N TYR A 115 25.90 8.03 -8.15
CA TYR A 115 25.32 9.20 -8.79
C TYR A 115 24.37 9.92 -7.84
N THR A 116 24.21 11.23 -8.05
CA THR A 116 23.29 12.06 -7.28
C THR A 116 22.05 12.33 -8.10
N PHE A 117 20.95 11.69 -7.73
CA PHE A 117 19.65 11.82 -8.38
C PHE A 117 18.89 13.04 -7.83
N THR A 118 18.13 13.70 -8.69
CA THR A 118 17.23 14.80 -8.35
C THR A 118 15.85 14.53 -8.96
N SER A 119 14.78 14.84 -8.24
CA SER A 119 13.43 14.78 -8.80
C SER A 119 13.13 16.06 -9.57
N GLY A 120 12.67 15.96 -10.82
CA GLY A 120 12.31 17.13 -11.63
C GLY A 120 11.98 16.80 -13.08
N LYS A 121 11.30 17.73 -13.77
CA LYS A 121 10.73 17.60 -15.13
C LYS A 121 11.74 17.26 -16.26
N LYS A 122 13.05 17.19 -15.96
CA LYS A 122 14.13 16.83 -16.90
C LYS A 122 14.91 15.59 -16.50
N ASN A 123 14.45 14.78 -15.54
CA ASN A 123 15.17 13.58 -15.15
C ASN A 123 15.05 12.50 -16.23
N ILE A 124 16.12 12.33 -17.01
CA ILE A 124 16.23 11.36 -18.12
C ILE A 124 16.69 9.98 -17.59
N GLY A 125 16.83 9.82 -16.27
CA GLY A 125 17.41 8.65 -15.63
C GLY A 125 18.94 8.60 -15.73
N TYR A 126 19.56 7.70 -14.96
CA TYR A 126 21.01 7.46 -14.98
C TYR A 126 21.29 5.98 -15.22
N GLY A 127 22.30 5.66 -16.02
CA GLY A 127 22.58 4.29 -16.44
C GLY A 127 23.52 4.20 -17.62
N PHE A 128 23.28 3.24 -18.49
CA PHE A 128 24.16 2.85 -19.58
C PHE A 128 23.46 3.03 -20.94
N PRO A 129 23.87 4.03 -21.73
CA PRO A 129 23.42 4.18 -23.11
C PRO A 129 23.78 2.95 -23.95
N THR A 130 24.99 2.41 -23.85
CA THR A 130 25.42 1.19 -24.54
C THR A 130 25.55 0.04 -23.55
N PHE A 131 24.43 -0.57 -23.15
CA PHE A 131 24.43 -1.63 -22.12
C PHE A 131 24.88 -2.98 -22.67
N LEU A 132 24.15 -3.52 -23.66
CA LEU A 132 24.37 -4.84 -24.24
C LEU A 132 24.10 -4.82 -25.76
N LYS A 133 24.89 -5.57 -26.54
CA LYS A 133 24.68 -5.71 -27.99
C LYS A 133 23.42 -6.53 -28.28
N LYS A 134 22.64 -6.12 -29.27
CA LYS A 134 21.42 -6.84 -29.69
C LYS A 134 21.69 -8.27 -30.16
N SER A 135 22.79 -8.50 -30.88
CA SER A 135 23.17 -9.86 -31.31
C SER A 135 23.41 -10.82 -30.15
N ALA A 136 23.80 -10.33 -28.97
CA ALA A 136 23.95 -11.16 -27.78
C ALA A 136 22.59 -11.63 -27.22
N PHE A 137 21.52 -10.86 -27.44
CA PHE A 137 20.15 -11.28 -27.12
C PHE A 137 19.67 -12.38 -28.06
N GLU A 138 19.91 -12.26 -29.36
CA GLU A 138 19.44 -13.22 -30.38
C GLU A 138 20.01 -14.63 -30.18
N LEU A 139 21.18 -14.75 -29.55
CA LEU A 139 21.81 -16.04 -29.23
C LEU A 139 21.35 -16.63 -27.89
N GLY A 140 20.75 -15.82 -27.00
CA GLY A 140 20.49 -16.19 -25.60
C GLY A 140 19.02 -16.11 -25.16
N LEU A 141 18.12 -15.62 -25.99
CA LEU A 141 16.69 -15.50 -25.67
C LEU A 141 16.00 -16.86 -25.71
N LYS A 142 15.27 -17.18 -24.63
CA LYS A 142 14.39 -18.36 -24.55
C LYS A 142 12.99 -17.88 -24.21
N ASP A 143 11.99 -18.50 -24.84
CA ASP A 143 10.55 -18.27 -24.60
C ASP A 143 10.09 -16.81 -24.78
N ASP A 144 10.78 -16.06 -25.64
CA ASP A 144 10.45 -14.66 -25.95
C ASP A 144 10.41 -13.71 -24.75
N CYS A 145 11.16 -14.04 -23.68
CA CYS A 145 11.16 -13.33 -22.41
C CYS A 145 12.54 -12.77 -22.05
N LEU A 146 12.55 -11.57 -21.50
CA LEU A 146 13.73 -10.89 -20.97
C LEU A 146 13.51 -10.49 -19.50
N VAL A 147 14.43 -10.86 -18.61
CA VAL A 147 14.38 -10.42 -17.20
C VAL A 147 15.55 -9.49 -16.90
N ILE A 148 15.21 -8.30 -16.43
CA ILE A 148 16.13 -7.26 -16.00
C ILE A 148 16.04 -7.16 -14.49
N SER A 149 17.11 -7.47 -13.77
CA SER A 149 17.21 -7.23 -12.33
C SER A 149 18.01 -5.95 -12.10
N CYS A 150 17.46 -5.04 -11.29
CA CYS A 150 18.15 -3.84 -10.86
C CYS A 150 18.31 -3.87 -9.33
N SER A 151 19.54 -3.73 -8.85
CA SER A 151 19.84 -3.50 -7.44
C SER A 151 20.27 -2.05 -7.25
N VAL A 152 19.76 -1.39 -6.20
CA VAL A 152 20.08 0.00 -5.87
C VAL A 152 20.62 0.05 -4.46
N THR A 153 21.81 0.65 -4.30
CA THR A 153 22.36 0.99 -2.98
C THR A 153 22.21 2.49 -2.76
N VAL A 154 21.39 2.91 -1.80
CA VAL A 154 21.18 4.31 -1.43
C VAL A 154 22.09 4.68 -0.27
N PHE A 155 22.83 5.78 -0.40
CA PHE A 155 23.76 6.30 0.60
C PHE A 155 23.14 7.50 1.31
N LYS A 156 22.78 7.33 2.58
CA LYS A 156 22.32 8.44 3.44
C LYS A 156 23.53 8.95 4.22
N THR A 157 23.80 10.26 4.14
CA THR A 157 24.90 10.86 4.89
C THR A 157 24.37 11.82 5.94
N PHE A 158 24.74 11.56 7.19
CA PHE A 158 24.35 12.37 8.33
C PHE A 158 25.60 13.10 8.86
N PRO A 159 25.54 14.42 9.08
CA PRO A 159 26.53 15.07 9.91
C PRO A 159 26.35 14.52 11.33
N VAL A 160 27.41 13.91 11.86
CA VAL A 160 27.44 13.48 13.27
C VAL A 160 28.18 14.58 14.02
N GLU A 161 27.49 15.25 14.94
CA GLU A 161 28.13 16.15 15.90
C GLU A 161 29.17 15.38 16.72
N PRO A 162 30.25 16.02 17.19
CA PRO A 162 31.32 15.34 17.93
C PRO A 162 30.74 14.52 19.09
N ASP A 163 31.21 13.27 19.24
CA ASP A 163 30.87 12.37 20.34
C ASP A 163 31.22 13.03 21.69
N PHE A 164 30.29 13.81 22.23
CA PHE A 164 30.12 13.91 23.66
C PHE A 164 29.29 12.68 24.07
N PRO A 165 29.63 11.93 25.13
CA PRO A 165 28.85 10.77 25.58
C PRO A 165 27.56 11.19 26.28
N LEU A 166 26.86 12.18 25.72
CA LEU A 166 25.49 12.48 26.04
C LEU A 166 24.66 11.71 25.02
N VAL A 167 24.21 10.53 25.43
CA VAL A 167 23.18 9.78 24.69
C VAL A 167 21.97 10.72 24.59
N VAL A 168 21.78 11.36 23.44
CA VAL A 168 20.55 12.09 23.16
C VAL A 168 19.47 11.02 23.07
N PRO A 169 18.52 10.97 24.01
CA PRO A 169 17.44 10.00 23.91
C PRO A 169 16.70 10.23 22.59
N PRO A 170 16.22 9.16 21.94
CA PRO A 170 15.50 9.31 20.69
C PRO A 170 14.34 10.32 20.87
N PRO A 171 14.00 11.09 19.83
CA PRO A 171 12.88 12.02 19.92
C PRO A 171 11.62 11.27 20.38
N ILE A 172 10.85 11.92 21.23
CA ILE A 172 9.55 11.42 21.68
C ILE A 172 8.63 11.48 20.46
N GLY A 173 8.53 10.36 19.75
CA GLY A 173 7.64 10.16 18.63
C GLY A 173 6.24 9.78 19.06
N ILE A 174 5.37 9.61 18.07
CA ILE A 174 3.97 9.22 18.28
C ILE A 174 3.87 7.89 19.02
N LYS A 175 4.80 6.94 18.80
CA LYS A 175 4.80 5.64 19.47
C LYS A 175 4.86 5.75 21.00
N GLN A 176 5.55 6.74 21.56
CA GLN A 176 5.58 6.94 23.01
C GLN A 176 4.22 7.38 23.59
N LEU A 177 3.26 7.83 22.76
CA LEU A 177 1.90 8.11 23.23
C LEU A 177 1.15 6.84 23.61
N SER A 178 1.53 5.65 23.13
CA SER A 178 0.88 4.40 23.54
C SER A 178 0.94 4.18 25.05
N HIS A 179 2.03 4.61 25.70
CA HIS A 179 2.15 4.54 27.16
C HIS A 179 1.09 5.39 27.87
N LEU A 180 0.66 6.53 27.31
CA LEU A 180 -0.44 7.30 27.89
C LEU A 180 -1.75 6.52 27.86
N LEU A 181 -2.00 5.77 26.78
CA LEU A 181 -3.17 4.92 26.68
C LEU A 181 -3.12 3.75 27.67
N GLU A 182 -1.95 3.12 27.81
CA GLU A 182 -1.72 1.99 28.73
C GLU A 182 -1.82 2.41 30.20
N ASP A 183 -1.15 3.51 30.57
CA ASP A 183 -1.09 4.01 31.95
C ASP A 183 -2.39 4.74 32.35
N GLY A 184 -3.15 5.25 31.37
CA GLY A 184 -4.37 6.03 31.57
C GLY A 184 -4.16 7.39 32.23
N TYR A 185 -2.91 7.86 32.36
CA TYR A 185 -2.58 9.11 33.06
C TYR A 185 -3.12 10.33 32.31
N GLY A 186 -4.01 11.08 32.97
CA GLY A 186 -4.64 12.27 32.39
C GLY A 186 -5.81 11.96 31.47
N ALA A 187 -6.30 10.71 31.44
CA ALA A 187 -7.49 10.35 30.70
C ALA A 187 -8.69 11.17 31.17
N ASP A 188 -9.38 11.78 30.22
CA ASP A 188 -10.53 12.67 30.43
C ASP A 188 -11.81 12.14 29.78
N VAL A 189 -11.78 10.92 29.23
CA VAL A 189 -12.94 10.18 28.72
C VAL A 189 -12.78 8.67 28.97
N THR A 190 -13.90 7.99 29.21
CA THR A 190 -13.97 6.54 29.35
C THR A 190 -14.96 5.97 28.34
N PHE A 191 -14.58 4.94 27.60
CA PHE A 191 -15.47 4.18 26.73
C PHE A 191 -15.87 2.87 27.40
N GLU A 192 -17.15 2.52 27.33
CA GLU A 192 -17.68 1.22 27.74
C GLU A 192 -18.06 0.42 26.49
N VAL A 193 -17.39 -0.71 26.26
CA VAL A 193 -17.53 -1.55 25.06
C VAL A 193 -17.72 -3.00 25.50
N ASN A 194 -18.91 -3.56 25.29
CA ASN A 194 -19.26 -4.93 25.68
C ASN A 194 -18.87 -5.28 27.15
N GLY A 195 -19.03 -4.33 28.07
CA GLY A 195 -18.71 -4.48 29.49
C GLY A 195 -17.23 -4.28 29.85
N GLN A 196 -16.35 -3.99 28.87
CA GLN A 196 -14.98 -3.56 29.11
C GLN A 196 -14.86 -2.04 29.07
N THR A 197 -13.97 -1.48 29.88
CA THR A 197 -13.75 -0.03 29.94
C THR A 197 -12.39 0.35 29.36
N PHE A 198 -12.36 1.42 28.58
CA PHE A 198 -11.15 1.97 27.95
C PHE A 198 -11.03 3.45 28.31
N ASN A 199 -9.98 3.81 29.04
CA ASN A 199 -9.67 5.20 29.35
C ASN A 199 -8.88 5.82 28.21
N ALA A 200 -9.20 7.06 27.84
CA ALA A 200 -8.54 7.75 26.73
C ALA A 200 -8.54 9.28 26.92
N HIS A 201 -7.95 9.98 25.96
CA HIS A 201 -7.73 11.42 25.97
C HIS A 201 -8.48 12.08 24.81
N MET A 202 -9.49 12.90 25.11
CA MET A 202 -10.34 13.60 24.15
C MET A 202 -9.52 14.39 23.13
N CYS A 203 -8.45 15.06 23.59
CA CYS A 203 -7.60 15.88 22.72
C CYS A 203 -6.82 15.04 21.67
N ILE A 204 -6.32 13.87 22.05
CA ILE A 204 -5.60 12.96 21.13
C ILE A 204 -6.59 12.37 20.12
N LEU A 205 -7.74 11.89 20.59
CA LEU A 205 -8.81 11.36 19.74
C LEU A 205 -9.29 12.40 18.73
N ALA A 206 -9.57 13.63 19.18
CA ALA A 206 -10.03 14.73 18.34
C ALA A 206 -8.98 15.23 17.34
N MET A 207 -7.69 15.13 17.67
CA MET A 207 -6.63 15.46 16.72
C MET A 207 -6.60 14.47 15.56
N ARG A 208 -6.91 13.19 15.81
CA ARG A 208 -6.75 12.09 14.84
C ARG A 208 -8.04 11.72 14.09
N SER A 209 -9.20 12.03 14.65
CA SER A 209 -10.50 11.71 14.08
C SER A 209 -11.39 12.95 14.08
N LYS A 210 -11.90 13.32 12.90
CA LYS A 210 -12.86 14.44 12.79
C LYS A 210 -14.18 14.13 13.51
N VAL A 211 -14.54 12.85 13.58
CA VAL A 211 -15.74 12.39 14.29
C VAL A 211 -15.58 12.60 15.78
N PHE A 212 -14.47 12.15 16.38
CA PHE A 212 -14.19 12.44 17.78
C PHE A 212 -14.02 13.94 18.05
N ARG A 213 -13.44 14.69 17.11
CA ARG A 213 -13.36 16.16 17.23
C ARG A 213 -14.73 16.80 17.33
N ALA A 214 -15.67 16.39 16.48
CA ALA A 214 -17.04 16.87 16.52
C ALA A 214 -17.74 16.44 17.83
N GLN A 215 -17.50 15.21 18.28
CA GLN A 215 -18.11 14.66 19.50
C GLN A 215 -17.61 15.35 20.79
N PHE A 216 -16.33 15.73 20.86
CA PHE A 216 -15.74 16.31 22.08
C PHE A 216 -15.61 17.83 22.06
N PHE A 217 -15.59 18.44 20.87
CA PHE A 217 -15.37 19.88 20.73
C PHE A 217 -16.39 20.56 19.81
N GLY A 218 -17.43 19.85 19.37
CA GLY A 218 -18.54 20.41 18.63
C GLY A 218 -19.61 21.09 19.51
N PRO A 219 -20.69 21.59 18.90
CA PRO A 219 -21.76 22.31 19.60
C PRO A 219 -22.50 21.48 20.66
N LEU A 220 -22.62 20.17 20.43
CA LEU A 220 -23.26 19.20 21.34
C LEU A 220 -22.22 18.32 22.03
N LYS A 221 -21.09 18.91 22.41
CA LYS A 221 -19.96 18.16 22.94
C LYS A 221 -20.27 17.42 24.23
N GLU A 222 -19.66 16.25 24.36
CA GLU A 222 -19.61 15.53 25.61
C GLU A 222 -18.80 16.28 26.68
N LYS A 223 -19.15 16.06 27.94
CA LYS A 223 -18.44 16.66 29.08
C LYS A 223 -17.18 15.85 29.39
N SER A 224 -16.15 16.55 29.89
CA SER A 224 -14.98 15.87 30.46
C SER A 224 -15.41 14.90 31.57
N GLY A 225 -14.84 13.69 31.55
CA GLY A 225 -15.21 12.58 32.42
C GLY A 225 -16.45 11.80 31.97
N ALA A 226 -16.94 12.03 30.75
CA ALA A 226 -18.05 11.27 30.19
C ALA A 226 -17.70 9.78 30.03
N ILE A 227 -18.69 8.94 30.32
CA ILE A 227 -18.69 7.52 29.97
C ILE A 227 -19.49 7.36 28.68
N ILE A 228 -18.83 6.94 27.61
CA ILE A 228 -19.42 6.77 26.29
C ILE A 228 -19.58 5.29 25.99
N LYS A 229 -20.83 4.88 25.74
CA LYS A 229 -21.13 3.48 25.39
C LYS A 229 -20.95 3.25 23.89
N ILE A 230 -20.22 2.21 23.53
CA ILE A 230 -20.05 1.73 22.16
C ILE A 230 -20.66 0.32 22.08
N GLU A 231 -21.73 0.18 21.31
CA GLU A 231 -22.52 -1.07 21.24
C GLU A 231 -22.26 -1.89 19.97
N ASP A 232 -21.75 -1.25 18.93
CA ASP A 232 -21.63 -1.80 17.57
C ASP A 232 -20.18 -2.14 17.17
N ILE A 233 -19.25 -2.10 18.12
CA ILE A 233 -17.84 -2.48 17.90
C ILE A 233 -17.43 -3.44 19.01
N GLU A 234 -16.79 -4.55 18.65
CA GLU A 234 -16.26 -5.49 19.62
C GLU A 234 -15.07 -4.90 20.38
N ALA A 235 -14.94 -5.19 21.67
CA ALA A 235 -13.87 -4.66 22.52
C ALA A 235 -12.45 -4.85 21.95
N PRO A 236 -12.06 -6.01 21.36
CA PRO A 236 -10.75 -6.17 20.73
C PRO A 236 -10.53 -5.23 19.54
N VAL A 237 -11.58 -5.01 18.73
CA VAL A 237 -11.51 -4.12 17.56
C VAL A 237 -11.39 -2.66 18.02
N PHE A 238 -12.12 -2.28 19.07
CA PHE A 238 -12.04 -0.94 19.64
C PHE A 238 -10.67 -0.68 20.29
N LYS A 239 -10.09 -1.69 20.94
CA LYS A 239 -8.71 -1.63 21.44
C LYS A 239 -7.72 -1.36 20.30
N SER A 240 -7.75 -2.16 19.21
CA SER A 240 -6.87 -1.94 18.06
C SER A 240 -7.08 -0.56 17.40
N LEU A 241 -8.30 -0.04 17.41
CA LEU A 241 -8.61 1.32 16.96
C LEU A 241 -7.88 2.37 17.81
N LEU A 242 -7.94 2.24 19.13
CA LEU A 242 -7.23 3.13 20.05
C LEU A 242 -5.71 2.99 19.89
N ASP A 243 -5.20 1.76 19.84
CA ASP A 243 -3.77 1.50 19.64
C ASP A 243 -3.27 2.19 18.36
N PHE A 244 -4.03 2.11 17.26
CA PHE A 244 -3.70 2.81 16.03
C PHE A 244 -3.70 4.34 16.20
N ILE A 245 -4.72 4.91 16.86
CA ILE A 245 -4.82 6.36 17.08
C ILE A 245 -3.59 6.89 17.86
N TYR A 246 -3.09 6.11 18.82
CA TYR A 246 -1.98 6.52 19.67
C TYR A 246 -0.61 6.18 19.06
N SER A 247 -0.49 5.11 18.27
CA SER A 247 0.83 4.59 17.84
C SER A 247 1.07 4.58 16.32
N GLU A 248 0.03 4.80 15.50
CA GLU A 248 0.02 4.56 14.03
C GLU A 248 0.34 3.10 13.63
N THR A 249 0.26 2.17 14.58
CA THR A 249 0.52 0.74 14.42
C THR A 249 -0.61 -0.11 14.98
N ILE A 250 -0.73 -1.34 14.50
CA ILE A 250 -1.68 -2.34 15.01
C ILE A 250 -0.85 -3.59 15.33
N PRO A 251 -0.43 -3.76 16.60
CA PRO A 251 0.37 -4.92 17.01
C PRO A 251 -0.28 -6.25 16.62
N GLU A 252 -1.61 -6.33 16.70
CA GLU A 252 -2.35 -7.55 16.36
C GLU A 252 -2.15 -8.00 14.90
N PHE A 253 -1.85 -7.09 13.96
CA PHE A 253 -1.55 -7.47 12.58
C PHE A 253 -0.17 -8.08 12.39
N GLU A 254 0.77 -7.82 13.31
CA GLU A 254 2.11 -8.39 13.31
C GLU A 254 2.16 -9.71 14.10
N GLU A 255 1.37 -9.82 15.17
CA GLU A 255 1.37 -10.98 16.07
C GLU A 255 0.47 -12.14 15.59
N ILE A 256 -0.61 -11.85 14.87
CA ILE A 256 -1.54 -12.88 14.39
C ILE A 256 -0.95 -13.56 13.14
N ASN A 257 -0.38 -14.75 13.34
CA ASN A 257 0.07 -15.64 12.26
C ASN A 257 -1.10 -16.30 11.51
N GLU A 258 -2.27 -16.40 12.14
CA GLU A 258 -3.46 -17.01 11.54
C GLU A 258 -4.18 -16.04 10.58
N SER A 259 -4.06 -16.33 9.28
CA SER A 259 -4.61 -15.50 8.21
C SER A 259 -6.10 -15.18 8.38
N GLU A 260 -6.94 -16.14 8.81
CA GLU A 260 -8.37 -15.92 9.00
C GLU A 260 -8.68 -14.92 10.13
N LYS A 261 -8.03 -15.04 11.29
CA LYS A 261 -8.21 -14.10 12.41
C LYS A 261 -7.79 -12.69 12.01
N LYS A 262 -6.67 -12.56 11.29
CA LYS A 262 -6.19 -11.29 10.76
C LYS A 262 -7.18 -10.66 9.79
N HIS A 263 -7.76 -11.45 8.88
CA HIS A 263 -8.78 -10.97 7.95
C HIS A 263 -10.08 -10.57 8.66
N ASN A 264 -10.52 -11.33 9.68
CA ASN A 264 -11.72 -10.98 10.46
C ASN A 264 -11.53 -9.67 11.23
N LEU A 265 -10.38 -9.49 11.89
CA LEU A 265 -10.04 -8.23 12.54
C LEU A 265 -10.02 -7.08 11.53
N ALA A 266 -9.39 -7.26 10.36
CA ALA A 266 -9.35 -6.25 9.32
C ALA A 266 -10.75 -5.86 8.79
N GLN A 267 -11.69 -6.80 8.68
CA GLN A 267 -13.07 -6.50 8.28
C GLN A 267 -13.76 -5.59 9.30
N HIS A 268 -13.72 -5.94 10.59
CA HIS A 268 -14.36 -5.14 11.63
C HIS A 268 -13.66 -3.78 11.83
N LEU A 269 -12.33 -3.76 11.75
CA LEU A 269 -11.55 -2.55 11.91
C LEU A 269 -11.71 -1.60 10.72
N LEU A 270 -11.95 -2.10 9.51
CA LEU A 270 -12.33 -1.28 8.36
C LEU A 270 -13.62 -0.51 8.62
N VAL A 271 -14.65 -1.18 9.14
CA VAL A 271 -15.94 -0.54 9.49
C VAL A 271 -15.75 0.51 10.58
N ALA A 272 -14.98 0.19 11.63
CA ALA A 272 -14.67 1.14 12.70
C ALA A 272 -13.88 2.35 12.16
N ALA A 273 -12.89 2.12 11.29
CA ALA A 273 -12.08 3.16 10.70
C ALA A 273 -12.89 4.12 9.82
N ASP A 274 -13.82 3.59 9.01
CA ASP A 274 -14.74 4.41 8.23
C ASP A 274 -15.65 5.25 9.15
N ARG A 275 -16.23 4.62 10.18
CA ARG A 275 -17.11 5.29 11.14
C ARG A 275 -16.43 6.46 11.87
N TYR A 276 -15.16 6.32 12.22
CA TYR A 276 -14.40 7.35 12.92
C TYR A 276 -13.54 8.23 12.01
N ASP A 277 -13.71 8.17 10.68
CA ASP A 277 -12.97 8.98 9.70
C ASP A 277 -11.44 8.83 9.84
N LEU A 278 -10.96 7.58 9.95
CA LEU A 278 -9.55 7.20 10.03
C LEU A 278 -9.07 6.61 8.69
N GLU A 279 -8.95 7.47 7.67
CA GLU A 279 -8.71 7.06 6.28
C GLU A 279 -7.47 6.18 6.10
N ARG A 280 -6.36 6.51 6.77
CA ARG A 280 -5.13 5.71 6.67
C ARG A 280 -5.33 4.29 7.19
N LEU A 281 -6.03 4.13 8.31
CA LEU A 281 -6.35 2.82 8.87
C LEU A 281 -7.28 2.02 7.95
N LYS A 282 -8.28 2.70 7.40
CA LYS A 282 -9.22 2.12 6.44
C LYS A 282 -8.48 1.54 5.23
N ILE A 283 -7.54 2.28 4.64
CA ILE A 283 -6.71 1.82 3.51
C ILE A 283 -5.82 0.63 3.89
N ILE A 284 -5.23 0.63 5.10
CA ILE A 284 -4.43 -0.51 5.59
C ILE A 284 -5.30 -1.78 5.66
N CYS A 285 -6.50 -1.67 6.25
CA CYS A 285 -7.44 -2.79 6.31
C CYS A 285 -7.87 -3.23 4.90
N GLU A 286 -8.15 -2.28 4.01
CA GLU A 286 -8.52 -2.55 2.61
C GLU A 286 -7.44 -3.37 1.88
N ASN A 287 -6.16 -3.03 2.06
CA ASN A 287 -5.04 -3.75 1.44
C ASN A 287 -4.87 -5.18 2.00
N ILE A 288 -5.08 -5.37 3.31
CA ILE A 288 -5.08 -6.71 3.92
C ILE A 288 -6.20 -7.56 3.31
N LEU A 289 -7.40 -6.99 3.21
CA LEU A 289 -8.57 -7.70 2.66
C LEU A 289 -8.44 -7.96 1.17
N TYR A 290 -7.81 -7.05 0.41
CA TYR A 290 -7.51 -7.23 -1.00
C TYR A 290 -6.69 -8.51 -1.24
N GLY A 291 -5.66 -8.75 -0.41
CA GLY A 291 -4.85 -9.98 -0.47
C GLY A 291 -5.61 -11.25 -0.07
N SER A 292 -6.78 -11.12 0.55
CA SER A 292 -7.59 -12.25 1.02
C SER A 292 -8.73 -12.68 0.07
N ILE A 293 -8.98 -11.90 -1.00
CA ILE A 293 -10.12 -12.13 -1.88
C ILE A 293 -10.03 -13.51 -2.52
N ASN A 294 -11.09 -14.30 -2.37
CA ASN A 294 -11.22 -15.63 -2.94
C ASN A 294 -12.70 -16.00 -3.19
N LYS A 295 -12.93 -17.16 -3.78
CA LYS A 295 -14.28 -17.63 -4.16
C LYS A 295 -15.29 -17.76 -3.02
N SER A 296 -14.87 -17.96 -1.77
CA SER A 296 -15.78 -18.13 -0.63
C SER A 296 -16.14 -16.82 0.07
N ASN A 297 -15.31 -15.79 -0.03
CA ASN A 297 -15.50 -14.50 0.66
C ASN A 297 -15.77 -13.31 -0.28
N VAL A 298 -15.67 -13.48 -1.61
CA VAL A 298 -15.79 -12.37 -2.56
C VAL A 298 -17.10 -11.59 -2.45
N VAL A 299 -18.21 -12.27 -2.13
CA VAL A 299 -19.51 -11.60 -1.97
C VAL A 299 -19.57 -10.78 -0.69
N SER A 300 -19.13 -11.34 0.45
CA SER A 300 -19.13 -10.61 1.71
C SER A 300 -18.18 -9.41 1.68
N LEU A 301 -17.00 -9.57 1.06
CA LEU A 301 -16.05 -8.47 0.86
C LEU A 301 -16.56 -7.40 -0.11
N LEU A 302 -17.30 -7.78 -1.16
CA LEU A 302 -17.94 -6.80 -2.04
C LEU A 302 -18.97 -5.96 -1.30
N LEU A 303 -19.83 -6.59 -0.49
CA LEU A 303 -20.83 -5.88 0.32
C LEU A 303 -20.18 -4.95 1.34
N LEU A 304 -19.12 -5.43 2.00
CA LEU A 304 -18.33 -4.64 2.92
C LEU A 304 -17.73 -3.42 2.20
N ALA A 305 -17.13 -3.62 1.02
CA ALA A 305 -16.51 -2.56 0.25
C ALA A 305 -17.54 -1.51 -0.22
N GLU A 306 -18.72 -1.93 -0.68
CA GLU A 306 -19.79 -1.02 -1.07
C GLU A 306 -20.32 -0.20 0.11
N ARG A 307 -20.58 -0.85 1.26
CA ARG A 307 -21.12 -0.18 2.45
C ARG A 307 -20.18 0.89 3.02
N ASN A 308 -18.88 0.69 2.87
CA ASN A 308 -17.84 1.58 3.43
C ASN A 308 -17.11 2.38 2.34
N ASN A 309 -17.63 2.46 1.11
CA ASN A 309 -17.05 3.22 -0.01
C ASN A 309 -15.57 2.87 -0.33
N CYS A 310 -15.18 1.59 -0.21
CA CYS A 310 -13.83 1.11 -0.55
C CYS A 310 -13.75 0.80 -2.05
N ILE A 311 -13.34 1.78 -2.85
CA ILE A 311 -13.38 1.72 -4.32
C ILE A 311 -12.45 0.62 -4.87
N HIS A 312 -11.25 0.46 -4.32
CA HIS A 312 -10.26 -0.48 -4.84
C HIS A 312 -10.63 -1.93 -4.51
N LEU A 313 -11.06 -2.19 -3.28
CA LEU A 313 -11.55 -3.50 -2.84
C LEU A 313 -12.82 -3.89 -3.59
N LYS A 314 -13.73 -2.94 -3.83
CA LYS A 314 -14.91 -3.17 -4.69
C LYS A 314 -14.49 -3.60 -6.09
N ALA A 315 -13.61 -2.84 -6.74
CA ALA A 315 -13.14 -3.17 -8.09
C ALA A 315 -12.46 -4.54 -8.17
N ALA A 316 -11.67 -4.90 -7.16
CA ALA A 316 -11.00 -6.20 -7.07
C ALA A 316 -12.00 -7.36 -6.92
N CYS A 317 -13.02 -7.21 -6.07
CA CYS A 317 -14.08 -8.20 -5.90
C CYS A 317 -14.86 -8.40 -7.21
N LEU A 318 -15.19 -7.31 -7.91
CA LEU A 318 -15.89 -7.37 -9.20
C LEU A 318 -15.06 -8.04 -10.29
N LYS A 319 -13.75 -7.77 -10.32
CA LYS A 319 -12.84 -8.44 -11.25
C LYS A 319 -12.82 -9.95 -11.04
N LEU A 320 -12.90 -10.42 -9.79
CA LEU A 320 -12.97 -11.86 -9.51
C LEU A 320 -14.34 -12.44 -9.89
N LEU A 321 -15.44 -11.75 -9.54
CA LEU A 321 -16.81 -12.16 -9.87
C LEU A 321 -17.10 -12.17 -11.38
N ALA A 322 -16.33 -11.42 -12.18
CA ALA A 322 -16.43 -11.44 -13.63
C ALA A 322 -16.09 -12.81 -14.26
N SER A 323 -15.45 -13.72 -13.52
CA SER A 323 -15.21 -15.09 -13.97
C SER A 323 -16.51 -15.90 -14.02
N PRO A 324 -16.89 -16.49 -15.17
CA PRO A 324 -18.12 -17.28 -15.29
C PRO A 324 -18.20 -18.47 -14.32
N GLU A 325 -17.07 -19.11 -14.02
CA GLU A 325 -17.00 -20.24 -13.09
C GLU A 325 -17.31 -19.79 -11.64
N ILE A 326 -16.75 -18.66 -11.23
CA ILE A 326 -16.94 -18.12 -9.88
C ILE A 326 -18.36 -17.58 -9.73
N LEU A 327 -18.84 -16.85 -10.74
CA LEU A 327 -20.21 -16.34 -10.75
C LEU A 327 -21.23 -17.49 -10.68
N GLY A 328 -21.04 -18.56 -11.46
CA GLY A 328 -21.89 -19.75 -11.42
C GLY A 328 -21.97 -20.36 -10.02
N LYS A 329 -20.81 -20.60 -9.38
CA LYS A 329 -20.75 -21.15 -8.01
C LYS A 329 -21.40 -20.25 -6.97
N VAL A 330 -21.19 -18.95 -7.07
CA VAL A 330 -21.76 -17.96 -6.14
C VAL A 330 -23.29 -17.84 -6.31
N VAL A 331 -23.79 -18.00 -7.54
CA VAL A 331 -25.23 -18.08 -7.83
C VAL A 331 -25.82 -19.36 -7.24
N GLU A 332 -25.18 -20.51 -7.45
CA GLU A 332 -25.65 -21.81 -6.95
C GLU A 332 -25.74 -21.85 -5.42
N THR A 333 -24.79 -21.22 -4.72
CA THR A 333 -24.80 -21.14 -3.25
C THR A 333 -25.81 -20.13 -2.69
N GLY A 334 -26.50 -19.38 -3.55
CA GLY A 334 -27.49 -18.38 -3.15
C GLY A 334 -26.90 -17.13 -2.47
N GLN A 335 -25.57 -16.98 -2.44
CA GLN A 335 -24.87 -15.88 -1.78
C GLN A 335 -25.24 -14.51 -2.36
N LEU A 336 -25.65 -14.45 -3.63
CA LEU A 336 -26.09 -13.21 -4.31
C LEU A 336 -27.53 -12.78 -3.98
N GLN A 337 -28.34 -13.63 -3.35
CA GLN A 337 -29.75 -13.31 -3.07
C GLN A 337 -29.93 -12.25 -1.96
N SER A 338 -28.86 -11.92 -1.23
CA SER A 338 -28.91 -11.07 -0.03
C SER A 338 -28.72 -9.57 -0.29
N SER A 339 -28.38 -9.12 -1.51
CA SER A 339 -28.22 -7.68 -1.78
C SER A 339 -28.61 -7.25 -3.20
N ILE A 340 -29.51 -6.27 -3.27
CA ILE A 340 -29.95 -5.60 -4.51
C ILE A 340 -28.81 -4.77 -5.12
N SER A 341 -27.84 -4.30 -4.32
CA SER A 341 -26.69 -3.52 -4.82
C SER A 341 -25.80 -4.34 -5.75
N VAL A 342 -25.50 -5.59 -5.36
CA VAL A 342 -24.63 -6.49 -6.14
C VAL A 342 -25.24 -6.83 -7.50
N LEU A 343 -26.57 -6.83 -7.62
CA LEU A 343 -27.27 -7.05 -8.90
C LEU A 343 -27.11 -5.87 -9.86
N ASN A 344 -27.12 -4.63 -9.36
CA ASN A 344 -26.77 -3.46 -10.18
C ASN A 344 -25.30 -3.52 -10.59
N THR A 345 -24.42 -4.04 -9.73
CA THR A 345 -23.00 -4.20 -10.03
C THR A 345 -22.73 -5.32 -11.06
N VAL A 346 -23.51 -6.41 -11.04
CA VAL A 346 -23.52 -7.42 -12.14
C VAL A 346 -24.06 -6.83 -13.44
N GLN A 347 -25.02 -5.90 -13.38
CA GLN A 347 -25.49 -5.15 -14.54
C GLN A 347 -24.43 -4.15 -15.08
N GLU A 348 -23.63 -3.53 -14.21
CA GLU A 348 -22.48 -2.70 -14.59
C GLU A 348 -21.37 -3.55 -15.27
N VAL A 349 -21.08 -4.75 -14.74
CA VAL A 349 -20.16 -5.71 -15.38
C VAL A 349 -20.67 -6.13 -16.77
N LYS A 350 -22.00 -6.12 -17.00
CA LYS A 350 -22.61 -6.36 -18.31
C LYS A 350 -22.29 -5.27 -19.35
N GLN A 351 -22.01 -4.04 -18.92
CA GLN A 351 -21.60 -2.94 -19.81
C GLN A 351 -20.11 -3.01 -20.19
N VAL A 352 -19.30 -3.69 -19.37
CA VAL A 352 -17.96 -4.13 -19.76
C VAL A 352 -18.16 -5.34 -20.65
N LYS A 353 -17.99 -5.20 -21.97
CA LYS A 353 -18.07 -6.30 -22.95
C LYS A 353 -17.02 -7.39 -22.64
N LEU A 354 -17.31 -8.25 -21.67
CA LEU A 354 -16.62 -9.51 -21.49
C LEU A 354 -17.21 -10.51 -22.49
N PRO A 355 -16.38 -11.30 -23.19
CA PRO A 355 -16.86 -12.29 -24.14
C PRO A 355 -17.42 -13.50 -23.38
N VAL A 356 -18.55 -13.32 -22.69
CA VAL A 356 -19.29 -14.42 -22.07
C VAL A 356 -20.23 -14.99 -23.13
N GLN A 357 -19.66 -15.63 -24.16
CA GLN A 357 -20.43 -16.29 -25.22
C GLN A 357 -21.04 -17.64 -24.80
N GLN A 358 -20.94 -18.03 -23.53
CA GLN A 358 -21.45 -19.34 -23.06
C GLN A 358 -22.36 -19.29 -21.81
N PHE A 359 -22.63 -18.12 -21.23
CA PHE A 359 -23.58 -18.03 -20.11
C PHE A 359 -24.92 -17.49 -20.59
N ASN A 360 -25.95 -18.33 -20.57
CA ASN A 360 -27.30 -17.93 -20.94
C ASN A 360 -27.92 -17.08 -19.81
N TRP A 361 -27.61 -15.79 -19.83
CA TRP A 361 -28.17 -14.82 -18.91
C TRP A 361 -29.70 -14.82 -18.87
N LEU A 362 -30.36 -15.15 -19.99
CA LEU A 362 -31.82 -15.17 -20.08
C LEU A 362 -32.41 -16.30 -19.22
N ASP A 363 -31.84 -17.50 -19.30
CA ASP A 363 -32.26 -18.65 -18.49
C ASP A 363 -32.02 -18.37 -17.00
N TRP A 364 -30.88 -17.76 -16.67
CA TRP A 364 -30.57 -17.34 -15.30
C TRP A 364 -31.57 -16.31 -14.76
N PHE A 365 -31.91 -15.26 -15.52
CA PHE A 365 -32.91 -14.27 -15.11
C PHE A 365 -34.30 -14.89 -14.94
N THR A 366 -34.63 -15.87 -15.78
CA THR A 366 -35.91 -16.57 -15.74
C THR A 366 -36.01 -17.48 -14.51
N TRP A 367 -34.94 -18.24 -14.22
CA TRP A 367 -34.81 -19.01 -12.99
C TRP A 367 -34.82 -18.11 -11.74
N TRP A 368 -34.10 -16.98 -11.76
CA TRP A 368 -34.10 -16.04 -10.64
C TRP A 368 -35.49 -15.45 -10.36
N LYS A 369 -36.23 -15.06 -11.42
CA LYS A 369 -37.62 -14.60 -11.30
C LYS A 369 -38.53 -15.67 -10.71
N SER A 370 -38.38 -16.93 -11.11
CA SER A 370 -39.22 -18.03 -10.59
C SER A 370 -38.93 -18.33 -9.11
N GLN A 371 -37.68 -18.25 -8.67
CA GLN A 371 -37.30 -18.40 -7.25
C GLN A 371 -37.84 -17.26 -6.36
N ARG A 372 -37.95 -16.04 -6.91
CA ARG A 372 -38.53 -14.90 -6.18
C ARG A 372 -40.04 -15.02 -6.02
N LEU A 373 -40.74 -15.45 -7.08
CA LEU A 373 -42.18 -15.68 -7.05
C LEU A 373 -42.55 -16.75 -6.00
N GLN A 374 -41.76 -17.82 -5.91
CA GLN A 374 -41.95 -18.88 -4.90
C GLN A 374 -41.73 -18.40 -3.46
N LYS A 375 -40.81 -17.45 -3.21
CA LYS A 375 -40.59 -16.87 -1.87
C LYS A 375 -41.68 -15.88 -1.46
N THR A 376 -42.24 -15.12 -2.41
CA THR A 376 -43.38 -14.22 -2.14
C THR A 376 -44.68 -15.00 -1.92
N GLU A 377 -44.92 -16.08 -2.68
CA GLU A 377 -46.10 -16.95 -2.48
C GLU A 377 -46.00 -17.73 -1.15
N GLY A 378 -44.82 -18.26 -0.80
CA GLY A 378 -44.61 -18.94 0.48
C GLY A 378 -44.67 -18.04 1.73
N GLN A 379 -44.55 -16.72 1.58
CA GLN A 379 -44.77 -15.75 2.66
C GLN A 379 -46.24 -15.30 2.76
N GLU A 380 -46.96 -15.22 1.65
CA GLU A 380 -48.41 -14.95 1.66
C GLU A 380 -49.22 -16.14 2.18
N ASP A 381 -48.80 -17.37 1.90
CA ASP A 381 -49.49 -18.57 2.41
C ASP A 381 -49.25 -18.77 3.93
N ARG A 382 -48.07 -18.41 4.44
CA ARG A 382 -47.84 -18.39 5.91
C ARG A 382 -48.56 -17.26 6.64
N ALA A 383 -48.85 -16.14 5.97
CA ALA A 383 -49.62 -15.04 6.54
C ALA A 383 -51.14 -15.25 6.47
N LYS A 384 -51.61 -16.30 5.79
CA LYS A 384 -53.02 -16.72 5.77
C LYS A 384 -53.34 -17.87 6.73
N ASP A 385 -52.32 -18.62 7.15
CA ASP A 385 -52.43 -19.73 8.12
C ASP A 385 -51.89 -19.39 9.53
N SER A 386 -51.65 -18.11 9.84
CA SER A 386 -51.43 -17.58 11.20
C SER A 386 -52.30 -16.37 11.46
#